data_AF-A0A8J2Z6X9-F1
#
_entry.id   AF-A0A8J2Z6X9-F1
#
_cell.length_a   1.000
_cell.length_b   1.000
_cell.length_c   1.000
_cell.angle_alpha   90.00
_cell.angle_beta   90.00
_cell.angle_gamma   90.00
#
_symmetry.space_group_name_H-M   'P 1'
#
loop_
_entity.id
_entity.type
_entity.pdbx_description
1 polymer ?
#
loop_
_entity_poly.entity_id
_entity_poly.type
_entity_poly.pdbx_seq_one_letter_code
_entity_poly.pdbx_strand_id
1 'polypeptide(L)' 'MLGFTIAYYANNRTSNRWFLDGECAPLTKISNLLGYSSVSQFKLGISQYGVALVLSKGLNKLRESSNG' A
#
# COMPACT_ATOMS: atom_id res chain seq x y z
N MET A 1 11.05 -14.99 -7.05
CA MET A 1 10.44 -13.91 -6.24
C MET A 1 8.95 -14.17 -6.15
N LEU A 2 8.45 -14.57 -4.98
CA LEU A 2 7.01 -14.59 -4.70
C LEU A 2 6.57 -13.13 -4.65
N GLY A 3 5.89 -12.65 -5.70
CA GLY A 3 5.48 -11.26 -5.84
C GLY A 3 4.27 -10.95 -4.97
N PHE A 4 4.35 -9.89 -4.17
CA PHE A 4 3.21 -9.39 -3.40
C PHE A 4 2.21 -8.66 -4.30
N THR A 5 0.93 -8.96 -4.17
CA THR A 5 -0.17 -8.29 -4.88
C THR A 5 -0.95 -7.42 -3.90
N ILE A 6 -0.97 -6.10 -4.14
CA ILE A 6 -1.77 -5.16 -3.33
C ILE A 6 -2.96 -4.68 -4.17
N ALA A 7 -4.17 -4.84 -3.65
CA ALA A 7 -5.39 -4.34 -4.28
C ALA A 7 -6.12 -3.34 -3.38
N TYR A 8 -6.70 -2.32 -4.00
CA TYR A 8 -7.49 -1.28 -3.34
C TYR A 8 -8.89 -1.22 -3.95
N TYR A 9 -9.93 -1.45 -3.14
CA TYR A 9 -11.32 -1.37 -3.58
C TYR A 9 -11.98 -0.09 -3.03
N ALA A 10 -12.19 0.88 -3.93
CA ALA A 10 -12.78 2.18 -3.62
C ALA A 10 -14.32 2.19 -3.59
N ASN A 11 -14.97 1.11 -4.05
CA ASN A 11 -16.44 1.08 -4.29
C ASN A 11 -17.31 1.11 -3.04
N ASN A 12 -16.73 1.18 -1.84
CA ASN A 12 -17.49 1.36 -0.61
C ASN A 12 -16.94 2.58 0.14
N ARG A 13 -17.60 3.75 -0.03
CA ARG A 13 -17.20 5.03 0.59
C ARG A 13 -17.04 4.94 2.12
N THR A 14 -17.70 3.95 2.74
CA THR A 14 -17.68 3.67 4.18
C THR A 14 -16.54 2.73 4.61
N SER A 15 -15.95 1.94 3.71
CA SER A 15 -14.84 1.04 4.03
C SER A 15 -13.88 0.93 2.85
N ASN A 16 -12.89 1.81 2.80
CA ASN A 16 -11.71 1.64 1.95
C ASN A 16 -10.99 0.35 2.38
N ARG A 17 -11.20 -0.77 1.65
CA ARG A 17 -10.59 -2.06 1.98
C ARG A 17 -9.35 -2.30 1.13
N TRP A 18 -8.30 -2.72 1.81
CA TRP A 18 -7.03 -3.08 1.21
C TRP A 18 -6.87 -4.58 1.27
N PHE A 19 -6.24 -5.14 0.25
CA PHE A 19 -5.95 -6.55 0.17
C PHE A 19 -4.48 -6.76 -0.12
N LEU A 20 -3.88 -7.75 0.52
CA LEU A 20 -2.54 -8.23 0.27
C LEU A 20 -2.65 -9.70 -0.10
N ASP A 21 -2.20 -10.08 -1.29
CA ASP A 21 -2.26 -11.44 -1.83
C ASP A 21 -3.66 -12.07 -1.80
N GLY A 22 -4.68 -11.25 -2.04
CA GLY A 22 -6.09 -11.65 -2.04
C GLY A 22 -6.75 -11.65 -0.65
N GLU A 23 -5.98 -11.49 0.42
CA GLU A 23 -6.49 -11.42 1.79
C GLU A 23 -6.72 -9.98 2.25
N CYS A 24 -7.79 -9.74 3.01
CA CYS A 24 -8.05 -8.42 3.58
C CYS A 24 -6.93 -8.03 4.55
N ALA A 25 -6.29 -6.89 4.31
CA ALA A 25 -5.15 -6.42 5.07
C ALA A 25 -5.47 -5.07 5.73
N PRO A 26 -5.12 -4.89 7.02
CA PRO A 26 -5.28 -3.61 7.68
C PRO A 26 -4.33 -2.57 7.09
N LEU A 27 -4.74 -1.29 7.11
CA LEU A 27 -3.94 -0.18 6.58
C LEU A 27 -2.55 -0.09 7.23
N THR A 28 -2.41 -0.49 8.49
CA THR A 28 -1.13 -0.54 9.21
C THR A 28 -0.15 -1.51 8.56
N LYS A 29 -0.63 -2.70 8.16
CA LYS A 29 0.19 -3.70 7.46
C LYS A 29 0.63 -3.17 6.09
N ILE A 30 -0.29 -2.54 5.35
CA ILE A 30 0.01 -1.95 4.05
C ILE A 30 1.01 -0.78 4.16
N SER A 31 0.80 0.14 5.11
CA SER A 31 1.70 1.28 5.29
C SER A 31 3.11 0.83 5.67
N ASN A 32 3.22 -0.16 6.54
CA ASN A 32 4.51 -0.70 6.95
C ASN A 32 5.22 -1.41 5.79
N LEU A 33 4.48 -2.23 5.03
CA LEU A 33 5.02 -2.92 3.85
C LEU A 33 5.55 -1.93 2.80
N LEU A 34 4.83 -0.81 2.58
CA LEU A 34 5.25 0.23 1.64
C LEU A 34 6.31 1.19 2.23
N GLY A 35 6.78 0.95 3.45
CA GLY A 35 7.86 1.70 4.08
C GLY A 35 7.47 3.10 4.60
N TYR A 36 6.20 3.30 4.95
CA TYR A 36 5.73 4.52 5.62
C TYR A 36 5.85 4.40 7.13
N SER A 37 6.28 5.47 7.80
CA SER A 37 6.47 5.50 9.26
C SER A 37 5.16 5.46 10.05
N SER A 38 4.04 5.82 9.44
CA SER A 38 2.72 5.76 10.08
C SER A 38 1.59 5.70 9.06
N VAL A 39 0.42 5.22 9.50
CA VAL A 39 -0.81 5.23 8.70
C VAL A 39 -1.21 6.66 8.30
N SER A 40 -0.95 7.65 9.16
CA SER A 40 -1.25 9.06 8.88
C SER A 40 -0.39 9.61 7.73
N GLN A 41 0.91 9.30 7.72
CA GLN A 41 1.81 9.67 6.61
C GLN A 41 1.41 8.99 5.30
N PHE A 42 1.00 7.72 5.37
CA PHE A 42 0.49 6.99 4.23
C PHE A 42 -0.79 7.62 3.66
N LYS A 43 -1.77 7.94 4.53
CA LYS A 43 -3.02 8.63 4.12
C LYS A 43 -2.75 10.03 3.54
N LEU A 44 -1.81 10.77 4.13
CA LEU A 44 -1.38 12.07 3.61
C LEU A 44 -0.78 11.93 2.21
N GLY A 45 0.09 10.93 2.01
CA GLY A 45 0.66 10.62 0.71
C GLY A 45 -0.41 10.26 -0.33
N ILE A 46 -1.42 9.46 0.04
CA ILE A 46 -2.55 9.14 -0.83
C ILE A 46 -3.32 10.40 -1.21
N SER A 47 -3.59 11.28 -0.25
CA SER A 47 -4.31 12.53 -0.47
C SER A 47 -3.56 13.48 -1.40
N GLN A 48 -2.24 13.60 -1.23
CA GLN A 48 -1.40 14.52 -1.99
C GLN A 48 -1.07 14.04 -3.40
N TYR A 49 -0.88 12.73 -3.59
CA TYR A 49 -0.29 12.17 -4.81
C TYR A 49 -1.18 11.14 -5.52
N GLY A 50 -2.28 10.74 -4.89
CA GLY A 50 -3.15 9.67 -5.38
C GLY A 50 -2.62 8.26 -5.06
N VAL A 51 -3.54 7.30 -5.00
CA VAL A 51 -3.27 5.89 -4.63
C VAL A 51 -2.27 5.23 -5.59
N ALA A 52 -2.40 5.46 -6.90
CA ALA A 52 -1.57 4.83 -7.92
C ALA A 52 -0.07 5.20 -7.78
N LEU A 53 0.23 6.47 -7.51
CA LEU A 53 1.60 6.95 -7.38
C LEU A 53 2.25 6.43 -6.08
N VAL A 54 1.49 6.45 -4.98
CA VAL A 54 1.90 5.91 -3.68
C VAL A 54 2.24 4.42 -3.78
N LEU A 55 1.39 3.63 -4.45
CA LEU A 55 1.65 2.20 -4.65
C LEU A 55 2.87 1.96 -5.54
N SER A 56 3.01 2.71 -6.64
CA SER A 56 4.17 2.57 -7.54
C SER A 56 5.49 2.85 -6.81
N LYS A 57 5.53 3.90 -5.98
CA LYS A 57 6.72 4.23 -5.17
C LYS A 57 7.02 3.15 -4.12
N GLY A 58 6.00 2.67 -3.40
CA GLY A 58 6.20 1.63 -2.39
C GLY A 58 6.61 0.29 -2.99
N LEU A 59 6.06 -0.09 -4.15
CA LEU A 59 6.47 -1.30 -4.88
C LEU A 59 7.91 -1.21 -5.39
N ASN A 60 8.35 -0.06 -5.90
CA ASN A 60 9.75 0.14 -6.28
C ASN A 60 10.69 -0.05 -5.09
N LYS A 61 10.35 0.50 -3.92
CA LYS A 61 11.10 0.31 -2.68
C LYS A 61 11.19 -1.16 -2.26
N LEU A 62 10.09 -1.91 -2.39
CA LEU A 62 10.06 -3.35 -2.11
C LEU A 62 10.95 -4.14 -3.07
N ARG A 63 10.99 -3.75 -4.35
CA ARG A 63 11.89 -4.35 -5.34
C ARG A 63 13.36 -4.07 -5.02
N GLU A 64 13.68 -2.84 -4.62
CA GLU A 64 15.04 -2.48 -4.17
C GLU A 64 15.45 -3.30 -2.94
N SER A 65 14.56 -3.45 -1.95
CA SER A 65 14.83 -4.21 -0.73
C SER A 65 14.95 -5.73 -0.95
N SER A 66 14.37 -6.28 -2.01
CA SER A 66 14.44 -7.72 -2.31
C SER A 66 15.60 -8.10 -3.22
N ASN A 67 16.33 -7.12 -3.75
CA ASN A 67 17.53 -7.29 -4.57
C ASN A 67 18.84 -7.05 -3.78
N GLY A 68 18.76 -6.78 -2.48
CA GLY A 68 19.89 -6.77 -1.55
C GLY A 68 20.00 -8.08 -0.79
#